data_AF-A0A537QQA8-F1
#
_entry.id   AF-A0A537QQA8-F1
#
_cell.length_a   1.000
_cell.length_b   1.000
_cell.length_c   1.000
_cell.angle_alpha   90.00
_cell.angle_beta   90.00
_cell.angle_gamma   90.00
#
_symmetry.space_group_name_H-M   'P 1'
#
loop_
_entity.id
_entity.type
_entity.pdbx_description
1 polymer ?
#
loop_
_entity_poly.entity_id
_entity_poly.type
_entity_poly.pdbx_seq_one_letter_code
_entity_poly.pdbx_strand_id
1 'polypeptide(L)'
;MRAKPAWCYSPLMCGRFYLTAGAAEIKKKFVLDQVPELVPRYNIAPTQLSPVVVAAEKLRTVRLAVPGGHPYHALAEAAAIAAMEGNIAAQDIESITVSRPGFTALTGPLHPTDLIGMAHSPAYFLAAGAADRDFSWVHATAAKIADPVIHRLIDKVQVGPPPTGNAERYRQGATVTIRTMDGRIATSTVFAPKGAGAGGLSWADIDGKYRALMPHARLRDRQIEASLAVIHDFRLVAHVSELMSLLHT
;
A
#
# COMPACT_ATOMS: atom_id res chain seq x y z
N MET A 1 -41.88 -14.02 -21.78
CA MET A 1 -41.15 -12.95 -21.08
C MET A 1 -41.23 -13.22 -19.58
N ARG A 2 -40.10 -13.56 -18.92
CA ARG A 2 -40.03 -13.66 -17.46
C ARG A 2 -39.02 -12.62 -16.96
N ALA A 3 -39.45 -11.81 -15.99
CA ALA A 3 -38.65 -10.73 -15.41
C ALA A 3 -37.41 -11.30 -14.70
N LYS A 4 -36.26 -10.63 -14.87
CA LYS A 4 -35.03 -10.91 -14.12
C LYS A 4 -35.18 -10.36 -12.69
N PRO A 5 -34.71 -11.07 -11.65
CA PRO A 5 -34.70 -10.54 -10.30
C PRO A 5 -33.62 -9.46 -10.18
N ALA A 6 -34.00 -8.28 -9.68
CA ALA A 6 -33.09 -7.22 -9.30
C ALA A 6 -32.36 -7.63 -8.01
N TRP A 7 -31.11 -8.09 -8.15
CA TRP A 7 -30.21 -8.23 -7.02
C TRP A 7 -29.50 -6.88 -6.83
N CYS A 8 -29.84 -6.17 -5.75
CA CYS A 8 -29.11 -5.00 -5.28
C CYS A 8 -27.67 -5.43 -4.93
N TYR A 9 -26.72 -5.15 -5.82
CA TYR A 9 -25.30 -5.27 -5.53
C TYR A 9 -24.81 -4.01 -4.81
N SER A 10 -24.31 -4.18 -3.59
CA SER A 10 -23.39 -3.20 -3.00
C SER A 10 -22.00 -3.42 -3.61
N PRO A 11 -21.36 -2.40 -4.23
CA PRO A 11 -20.06 -2.53 -4.92
C PRO A 11 -18.86 -2.61 -3.96
N LEU A 12 -19.07 -2.72 -2.65
CA LEU A 12 -18.02 -2.66 -1.64
C LEU A 12 -17.57 -4.08 -1.24
N MET A 13 -16.51 -4.58 -1.89
CA MET A 13 -15.81 -5.79 -1.43
C MET A 13 -14.94 -5.45 -0.21
N CYS A 14 -15.16 -6.13 0.92
CA CYS A 14 -14.35 -6.00 2.14
C CYS A 14 -13.00 -6.72 1.95
N GLY A 15 -11.91 -5.96 1.81
CA GLY A 15 -10.54 -6.49 1.59
C GLY A 15 -9.84 -7.01 2.85
N ARG A 16 -10.53 -7.71 3.77
CA ARG A 16 -9.89 -8.35 4.94
C ARG A 16 -10.03 -9.86 4.86
N PHE A 17 -8.89 -10.54 4.66
CA PHE A 17 -8.81 -12.00 4.76
C PHE A 17 -7.72 -12.38 5.78
N TYR A 18 -8.02 -13.39 6.60
CA TYR A 18 -7.05 -13.99 7.52
C TYR A 18 -6.69 -15.38 7.00
N LEU A 19 -5.39 -15.69 6.94
CA LEU A 19 -4.92 -17.04 6.65
C LEU A 19 -5.09 -17.91 7.90
N THR A 20 -6.16 -18.69 7.95
CA THR A 20 -6.44 -19.63 9.05
C THR A 20 -5.83 -21.01 8.83
N ALA A 21 -5.40 -21.31 7.59
CA ALA A 21 -4.77 -22.57 7.25
C ALA A 21 -3.34 -22.64 7.79
N GLY A 22 -3.00 -23.72 8.50
CA GLY A 22 -1.64 -23.96 8.99
C GLY A 22 -0.66 -24.29 7.87
N ALA A 23 0.65 -24.24 8.17
CA ALA A 23 1.74 -24.45 7.19
C ALA A 23 1.61 -25.79 6.44
N ALA A 24 1.25 -26.84 7.17
CA ALA A 24 1.03 -28.17 6.62
C ALA A 24 -0.21 -28.23 5.70
N GLU A 25 -1.27 -27.48 6.04
CA GLU A 25 -2.48 -27.40 5.21
C GLU A 25 -2.20 -26.63 3.91
N ILE A 26 -1.36 -25.60 3.98
CA ILE A 26 -0.89 -24.86 2.80
C ILE A 26 -0.02 -25.76 1.92
N LYS A 27 0.95 -26.49 2.50
CA LYS A 27 1.74 -27.48 1.75
C LYS A 27 0.85 -28.44 0.99
N LYS A 28 -0.17 -28.98 1.67
CA LYS A 28 -1.12 -29.94 1.08
C LYS A 28 -1.96 -29.32 -0.03
N LYS A 29 -2.58 -28.15 0.22
CA LYS A 29 -3.48 -27.48 -0.75
C LYS A 29 -2.75 -26.98 -1.98
N PHE A 30 -1.50 -26.55 -1.84
CA PHE A 30 -0.70 -25.99 -2.93
C PHE A 30 0.35 -26.95 -3.49
N VAL A 31 0.35 -28.21 -3.03
CA VAL A 31 1.26 -29.27 -3.49
C VAL A 31 2.72 -28.79 -3.49
N LEU A 32 3.16 -28.27 -2.34
CA LEU A 32 4.53 -27.79 -2.15
C LEU A 32 5.42 -28.96 -1.73
N ASP A 33 6.67 -28.96 -2.18
CA ASP A 33 7.64 -30.00 -1.84
C ASP A 33 8.01 -29.94 -0.34
N GLN A 34 8.04 -28.73 0.22
CA GLN A 34 8.44 -28.45 1.60
C GLN A 34 7.33 -27.74 2.37
N VAL A 35 7.30 -27.90 3.69
CA VAL A 35 6.38 -27.14 4.55
C VAL A 35 6.88 -25.70 4.56
N PRO A 36 6.08 -24.72 4.12
CA PRO A 36 6.52 -23.33 4.12
C PRO A 36 6.69 -22.85 5.55
N GLU A 37 7.78 -22.14 5.83
CA GLU A 37 7.94 -21.44 7.11
C GLU A 37 6.91 -20.32 7.22
N LEU A 38 6.01 -20.42 8.21
CA LEU A 38 5.03 -19.38 8.48
C LEU A 38 5.54 -18.47 9.60
N VAL A 39 6.07 -17.32 9.21
CA VAL A 39 6.36 -16.24 10.16
C VAL A 39 5.06 -15.50 10.54
N PRO A 40 4.86 -15.10 11.81
CA PRO A 40 3.68 -14.36 12.26
C PRO A 40 3.42 -13.12 11.40
N ARG A 41 2.16 -12.89 11.00
CA ARG A 41 1.77 -11.69 10.25
C ARG A 41 0.63 -10.94 10.91
N TYR A 42 0.86 -9.65 11.07
CA TYR A 42 -0.16 -8.66 11.37
C TYR A 42 -0.88 -8.23 10.07
N ASN A 43 -2.21 -8.15 10.20
CA ASN A 43 -3.27 -7.74 9.27
C ASN A 43 -2.89 -7.28 7.86
N ILE A 44 -3.58 -7.85 6.85
CA ILE A 44 -3.46 -7.47 5.44
C ILE A 44 -4.59 -6.51 5.07
N ALA A 45 -4.30 -5.20 5.07
CA ALA A 45 -5.07 -4.24 4.29
C ALA A 45 -4.62 -4.32 2.81
N PRO A 46 -5.45 -3.87 1.85
CA PRO A 46 -5.22 -3.93 0.39
C PRO A 46 -3.91 -3.37 -0.17
N THR A 47 -3.10 -2.74 0.66
CA THR A 47 -1.70 -2.43 0.38
C THR A 47 -0.76 -3.64 0.46
N GLN A 48 -1.21 -4.82 0.90
CA GLN A 48 -0.35 -6.01 1.00
C GLN A 48 -0.48 -6.99 -0.18
N LEU A 49 0.59 -7.75 -0.43
CA LEU A 49 0.67 -8.77 -1.47
C LEU A 49 0.18 -10.13 -0.97
N SER A 50 -0.59 -10.79 -1.83
CA SER A 50 -0.90 -12.22 -1.77
C SER A 50 0.32 -13.07 -2.15
N PRO A 51 0.41 -14.32 -1.67
CA PRO A 51 1.48 -15.22 -2.10
C PRO A 51 1.43 -15.44 -3.61
N VAL A 52 2.53 -15.14 -4.31
CA VAL A 52 2.76 -15.59 -5.69
C VAL A 52 3.51 -16.91 -5.61
N VAL A 53 2.89 -17.98 -6.12
CA VAL A 53 3.59 -19.25 -6.36
C VAL A 53 4.34 -19.11 -7.68
N VAL A 54 5.68 -18.99 -7.61
CA VAL A 54 6.51 -19.11 -8.81
C VAL A 54 6.82 -20.59 -8.96
N ALA A 55 6.25 -21.21 -9.99
CA ALA A 55 6.63 -22.55 -10.41
C ALA A 55 7.87 -22.44 -11.30
N ALA A 56 9.06 -22.63 -10.72
CA ALA A 56 10.21 -23.10 -11.49
C ALA A 56 10.13 -24.62 -11.52
N GLU A 57 10.41 -25.25 -12.67
CA GLU A 57 10.42 -26.71 -12.78
C GLU A 57 11.20 -27.33 -11.61
N LYS A 58 10.50 -28.19 -10.85
CA LYS A 58 10.96 -28.95 -9.68
C LYS A 58 11.36 -28.17 -8.41
N LEU A 59 11.19 -26.85 -8.34
CA LEU A 59 11.35 -26.08 -7.09
C LEU A 59 10.34 -24.93 -7.00
N ARG A 60 9.24 -25.15 -6.26
CA ARG A 60 8.26 -24.08 -5.95
C ARG A 60 8.77 -23.23 -4.79
N THR A 61 9.27 -22.04 -5.07
CA THR A 61 9.66 -21.06 -4.03
C THR A 61 8.62 -19.94 -3.91
N VAL A 62 8.19 -19.65 -2.68
CA VAL A 62 7.29 -18.52 -2.37
C VAL A 62 8.14 -17.30 -2.03
N ARG A 63 7.91 -16.17 -2.71
CA ARG A 63 8.51 -14.87 -2.37
C ARG A 63 7.41 -13.92 -1.91
N LEU A 64 7.61 -13.32 -0.74
CA LEU A 64 6.66 -12.40 -0.10
C LEU A 64 7.19 -10.98 -0.27
N ALA A 65 6.42 -10.10 -0.91
CA ALA A 65 6.78 -8.68 -1.01
C ALA A 65 5.86 -7.82 -0.14
N VAL A 66 6.38 -6.68 0.32
CA VAL A 66 5.82 -5.82 1.39
C VAL A 66 5.97 -4.36 1.00
N PRO A 67 5.08 -3.47 1.46
CA PRO A 67 5.57 -2.22 2.02
C PRO A 67 4.71 -1.71 3.20
N GLY A 68 5.37 -1.39 4.31
CA GLY A 68 4.84 -0.51 5.34
C GLY A 68 3.94 -1.16 6.40
N GLY A 69 4.17 -0.78 7.65
CA GLY A 69 3.16 -0.96 8.69
C GLY A 69 1.89 -0.19 8.31
N HIS A 70 0.74 -0.88 8.29
CA HIS A 70 -0.60 -0.30 8.16
C HIS A 70 -0.83 1.07 8.79
N PRO A 71 -0.30 1.39 10.00
CA PRO A 71 -0.55 2.69 10.61
C PRO A 71 -0.03 3.92 9.85
N TYR A 72 0.89 3.80 8.89
CA TYR A 72 1.54 4.98 8.28
C TYR A 72 1.00 5.37 6.89
N HIS A 73 0.14 4.55 6.27
CA HIS A 73 -0.41 4.89 4.95
C HIS A 73 -1.25 6.17 4.98
N ALA A 74 -2.04 6.39 6.03
CA ALA A 74 -2.84 7.61 6.15
C ALA A 74 -1.97 8.86 6.34
N LEU A 75 -0.77 8.70 6.90
CA LEU A 75 0.18 9.80 7.04
C LEU A 75 0.69 10.23 5.67
N ALA A 76 1.19 9.29 4.88
CA ALA A 76 1.69 9.57 3.53
C ALA A 76 0.60 10.13 2.62
N GLU A 77 -0.61 9.55 2.67
CA GLU A 77 -1.73 10.00 1.86
C GLU A 77 -2.19 11.41 2.24
N ALA A 78 -2.33 11.72 3.53
CA ALA A 78 -2.70 13.06 3.97
C ALA A 78 -1.62 14.09 3.59
N ALA A 79 -0.34 13.74 3.69
CA ALA A 79 0.76 14.60 3.25
C ALA A 79 0.74 14.85 1.74
N ALA A 80 0.52 13.81 0.95
CA ALA A 80 0.40 13.89 -0.51
C ALA A 80 -0.78 14.78 -0.93
N ILE A 81 -1.96 14.58 -0.33
CA ILE A 81 -3.16 15.39 -0.63
C ILE A 81 -2.91 16.86 -0.24
N ALA A 82 -2.35 17.13 0.94
CA ALA A 82 -2.05 18.50 1.37
C ALA A 82 -1.07 19.21 0.41
N ALA A 83 -0.01 18.52 -0.02
CA ALA A 83 0.96 19.06 -0.97
C ALA A 83 0.37 19.27 -2.37
N MET A 84 -0.46 18.33 -2.83
CA MET A 84 -1.16 18.38 -4.11
C MET A 84 -2.17 19.54 -4.15
N GLU A 85 -3.10 19.59 -3.20
CA GLU A 85 -4.15 20.61 -3.15
C GLU A 85 -3.59 22.01 -2.89
N GLY A 86 -2.52 22.10 -2.09
CA GLY A 86 -1.79 23.36 -1.86
C GLY A 86 -0.86 23.77 -3.01
N ASN A 87 -0.71 22.93 -4.04
CA ASN A 87 0.29 23.06 -5.10
C ASN A 87 1.69 23.42 -4.56
N ILE A 88 2.13 22.70 -3.52
CA ILE A 88 3.37 22.97 -2.78
C ILE A 88 4.50 22.15 -3.38
N ALA A 89 5.58 22.79 -3.83
CA ALA A 89 6.76 22.07 -4.28
C ALA A 89 7.63 21.66 -3.08
N ALA A 90 8.34 20.53 -3.20
CA ALA A 90 9.13 19.97 -2.10
C ALA A 90 10.14 20.97 -1.50
N GLN A 91 10.77 21.79 -2.35
CA GLN A 91 11.73 22.81 -1.90
C GLN A 91 11.10 23.95 -1.09
N ASP A 92 9.80 24.20 -1.27
CA ASP A 92 9.08 25.30 -0.62
C ASP A 92 8.54 24.91 0.76
N ILE A 93 8.60 23.63 1.13
CA ILE A 93 8.11 23.13 2.42
C ILE A 93 9.01 23.63 3.55
N GLU A 94 8.42 24.33 4.51
CA GLU A 94 9.07 24.72 5.77
C GLU A 94 8.91 23.64 6.83
N SER A 95 7.68 23.11 7.01
CA SER A 95 7.39 22.08 8.00
C SER A 95 6.25 21.16 7.56
N ILE A 96 6.29 19.90 8.03
CA ILE A 96 5.24 18.91 7.85
C ILE A 96 4.79 18.46 9.25
N THR A 97 3.60 18.87 9.67
CA THR A 97 3.06 18.55 10.99
C THR A 97 2.00 17.46 10.89
N VAL A 98 2.20 16.35 11.61
CA VAL A 98 1.22 15.24 11.70
C VAL A 98 0.46 15.28 13.02
N SER A 99 -0.85 15.14 12.95
CA SER A 99 -1.76 15.02 14.09
C SER A 99 -2.66 13.80 13.91
N ARG A 100 -2.68 12.89 14.90
CA ARG A 100 -3.62 11.76 14.95
C ARG A 100 -3.85 11.30 16.40
N PRO A 101 -4.97 10.65 16.73
CA PRO A 101 -5.22 10.15 18.08
C PRO A 101 -4.11 9.19 18.55
N GLY A 102 -3.59 9.44 19.75
CA GLY A 102 -2.59 8.59 20.41
C GLY A 102 -1.18 8.63 19.83
N PHE A 103 -0.89 9.49 18.85
CA PHE A 103 0.45 9.63 18.26
C PHE A 103 1.13 10.87 18.81
N THR A 104 2.09 10.66 19.71
CA THR A 104 2.75 11.71 20.47
C THR A 104 4.22 11.90 20.09
N ALA A 105 4.81 10.96 19.35
CA ALA A 105 6.19 11.02 18.89
C ALA A 105 6.37 10.26 17.57
N LEU A 106 7.36 10.67 16.77
CA LEU A 106 7.83 9.88 15.63
C LEU A 106 8.59 8.67 16.18
N THR A 107 8.03 7.48 16.02
CA THR A 107 8.68 6.22 16.40
C THR A 107 9.23 5.52 15.17
N GLY A 108 10.48 5.05 15.23
CA GLY A 108 11.16 4.37 14.13
C GLY A 108 12.28 5.19 13.48
N PRO A 109 12.92 4.68 12.41
CA PRO A 109 14.06 5.34 11.79
C PRO A 109 13.67 6.67 11.16
N LEU A 110 14.45 7.72 11.38
CA LEU A 110 14.23 8.99 10.66
C LEU A 110 14.74 8.88 9.23
N HIS A 111 15.98 8.46 9.04
CA HIS A 111 16.60 8.28 7.72
C HIS A 111 16.80 6.79 7.41
N PRO A 112 15.77 6.10 6.91
CA PRO A 112 15.92 4.70 6.52
C PRO A 112 16.88 4.57 5.33
N THR A 113 17.69 3.51 5.33
CA THR A 113 18.61 3.19 4.23
C THR A 113 18.24 1.89 3.51
N ASP A 114 17.22 1.19 4.02
CA ASP A 114 16.71 -0.07 3.46
C ASP A 114 15.18 -0.16 3.58
N LEU A 115 14.63 -1.22 2.98
CA LEU A 115 13.19 -1.46 2.94
C LEU A 115 12.58 -1.69 4.34
N ILE A 116 13.32 -2.32 5.26
CA ILE A 116 12.83 -2.62 6.61
C ILE A 116 12.73 -1.32 7.39
N GLY A 117 13.78 -0.50 7.39
CA GLY A 117 13.79 0.80 8.02
C GLY A 117 12.70 1.71 7.46
N MET A 118 12.56 1.74 6.12
CA MET A 118 11.52 2.53 5.46
C MET A 118 10.13 2.11 5.91
N ALA A 119 9.85 0.80 5.93
CA ALA A 119 8.54 0.26 6.32
C ALA A 119 8.13 0.61 7.77
N HIS A 120 9.09 1.00 8.61
CA HIS A 120 8.90 1.40 10.00
C HIS A 120 9.16 2.89 10.25
N SER A 121 9.28 3.71 9.19
CA SER A 121 9.58 5.14 9.31
C SER A 121 8.35 6.01 9.04
N PRO A 122 7.62 6.49 10.06
CA PRO A 122 6.52 7.43 9.85
C PRO A 122 6.99 8.75 9.21
N ALA A 123 8.22 9.18 9.52
CA ALA A 123 8.81 10.39 8.96
C ALA A 123 9.05 10.25 7.45
N TYR A 124 9.57 9.11 7.00
CA TYR A 124 9.71 8.83 5.57
C TYR A 124 8.36 8.83 4.85
N PHE A 125 7.33 8.19 5.42
CA PHE A 125 5.99 8.18 4.81
C PHE A 125 5.43 9.60 4.61
N LEU A 126 5.54 10.46 5.62
CA LEU A 126 5.12 11.87 5.54
C LEU A 126 5.94 12.65 4.50
N ALA A 127 7.26 12.54 4.56
CA ALA A 127 8.18 13.24 3.68
C ALA A 127 8.03 12.82 2.22
N ALA A 128 7.97 11.52 1.95
CA ALA A 128 7.79 10.94 0.62
C ALA A 128 6.46 11.36 0.00
N GLY A 129 5.36 11.24 0.76
CA GLY A 129 4.04 11.68 0.32
C GLY A 129 4.02 13.16 -0.05
N ALA A 130 4.60 14.01 0.78
CA ALA A 130 4.69 15.45 0.50
C ALA A 130 5.62 15.77 -0.69
N ALA A 131 6.76 15.07 -0.82
CA ALA A 131 7.75 15.32 -1.87
C ALA A 131 7.18 15.10 -3.26
N ASP A 132 6.57 13.94 -3.47
CA ASP A 132 6.09 13.49 -4.78
C ASP A 132 4.62 13.81 -5.02
N ARG A 133 3.92 14.36 -4.00
CA ARG A 133 2.47 14.63 -4.01
C ARG A 133 1.64 13.37 -4.30
N ASP A 134 2.22 12.21 -4.05
CA ASP A 134 1.63 10.89 -4.17
C ASP A 134 2.38 9.92 -3.25
N PHE A 135 1.80 8.76 -2.96
CA PHE A 135 2.50 7.69 -2.28
C PHE A 135 2.07 6.32 -2.80
N SER A 136 3.03 5.62 -3.38
CA SER A 136 2.84 4.32 -4.03
C SER A 136 4.08 3.42 -3.90
N TRP A 137 4.04 2.23 -4.50
CA TRP A 137 5.10 1.23 -4.48
C TRP A 137 6.48 1.72 -4.96
N VAL A 138 6.53 2.76 -5.80
CA VAL A 138 7.80 3.35 -6.23
C VAL A 138 8.62 3.83 -5.03
N HIS A 139 7.97 4.26 -3.95
CA HIS A 139 8.62 4.74 -2.72
C HIS A 139 9.24 3.62 -1.87
N ALA A 140 9.01 2.35 -2.23
CA ALA A 140 9.67 1.21 -1.62
C ALA A 140 10.92 0.74 -2.41
N THR A 141 11.24 1.40 -3.52
CA THR A 141 12.45 1.10 -4.30
C THR A 141 13.69 1.66 -3.63
N ALA A 142 14.85 1.03 -3.84
CA ALA A 142 16.12 1.52 -3.29
C ALA A 142 16.43 2.96 -3.73
N ALA A 143 16.09 3.33 -4.97
CA ALA A 143 16.29 4.67 -5.50
C ALA A 143 15.47 5.73 -4.75
N LYS A 144 14.19 5.45 -4.46
CA LYS A 144 13.35 6.38 -3.69
C LYS A 144 13.68 6.39 -2.20
N ILE A 145 14.04 5.24 -1.63
CA ILE A 145 14.49 5.16 -0.23
C ILE A 145 15.71 6.06 -0.03
N ALA A 146 16.63 6.12 -0.99
CA ALA A 146 17.83 6.96 -0.91
C ALA A 146 17.63 8.40 -1.45
N ASP A 147 16.40 8.83 -1.76
CA ASP A 147 16.15 10.13 -2.41
C ASP A 147 16.52 11.31 -1.49
N PRO A 148 17.51 12.14 -1.86
CA PRO A 148 17.98 13.22 -0.99
C PRO A 148 16.92 14.31 -0.77
N VAL A 149 15.93 14.46 -1.65
CA VAL A 149 14.81 15.38 -1.44
C VAL A 149 13.95 14.89 -0.27
N ILE A 150 13.61 13.60 -0.27
CA ILE A 150 12.81 12.98 0.79
C ILE A 150 13.56 13.06 2.12
N HIS A 151 14.86 12.74 2.13
CA HIS A 151 15.67 12.83 3.35
C HIS A 151 15.74 14.24 3.93
N ARG A 152 15.83 15.30 3.11
CA ARG A 152 15.75 16.69 3.61
C ARG A 152 14.40 17.06 4.19
N LEU A 153 13.32 16.45 3.72
CA LEU A 153 11.97 16.69 4.23
C LEU A 153 11.69 15.93 5.52
N ILE A 154 12.33 14.77 5.74
CA ILE A 154 12.25 14.01 7.00
C ILE A 154 12.61 14.91 8.18
N ASP A 155 13.64 15.74 8.05
CA ASP A 155 14.09 16.68 9.09
C ASP A 155 13.09 17.79 9.41
N LYS A 156 12.09 17.98 8.55
CA LYS A 156 11.02 18.98 8.69
C LYS A 156 9.73 18.38 9.24
N VAL A 157 9.71 17.07 9.52
CA VAL A 157 8.54 16.37 10.05
C VAL A 157 8.46 16.56 11.57
N GLN A 158 7.29 16.93 12.06
CA GLN A 158 7.02 17.11 13.49
C GLN A 158 5.64 16.58 13.88
N VAL A 159 5.48 16.22 15.16
CA VAL A 159 4.19 15.78 15.72
C VAL A 159 3.46 16.98 16.30
N GLY A 160 2.25 17.24 15.81
CA GLY A 160 1.34 18.24 16.33
C GLY A 160 0.46 17.70 17.46
N PRO A 161 -0.36 18.55 18.09
CA PRO A 161 -1.30 18.10 19.11
C PRO A 161 -2.28 17.08 18.51
N PRO A 162 -2.67 16.04 19.28
CA PRO A 162 -3.65 15.07 18.81
C PRO A 162 -5.02 15.74 18.61
N PRO A 163 -5.77 15.35 17.57
CA PRO A 163 -7.09 15.91 17.33
C PRO A 163 -8.05 15.48 18.46
N THR A 164 -8.77 16.47 19.02
CA THR A 164 -9.73 16.26 20.12
C THR A 164 -11.16 16.06 19.62
N GLY A 165 -11.50 16.60 18.44
CA GLY A 165 -12.82 16.45 17.83
C GLY A 165 -12.93 15.21 16.94
N ASN A 166 -14.03 14.45 17.09
CA ASN A 166 -14.35 13.26 16.30
C ASN A 166 -13.21 12.24 16.20
N ALA A 167 -12.48 12.01 17.29
CA ALA A 167 -11.32 11.12 17.33
C ALA A 167 -11.66 9.69 16.89
N GLU A 168 -12.90 9.24 17.15
CA GLU A 168 -13.44 7.95 16.73
C GLU A 168 -13.53 7.77 15.21
N ARG A 169 -13.55 8.87 14.43
CA ARG A 169 -13.53 8.80 12.96
C ARG A 169 -12.17 8.39 12.42
N TYR A 170 -11.08 8.61 13.16
CA TYR A 170 -9.72 8.28 12.74
C TYR A 170 -9.49 6.76 12.86
N ARG A 171 -9.94 6.01 11.86
CA ARG A 171 -9.71 4.56 11.73
C ARG A 171 -8.29 4.30 11.22
N GLN A 172 -7.30 4.64 12.05
CA GLN A 172 -5.87 4.76 11.70
C GLN A 172 -5.54 5.92 10.77
N GLY A 173 -6.45 6.89 10.68
CA GLY A 173 -6.27 8.12 9.94
C GLY A 173 -5.24 9.08 10.52
N ALA A 174 -4.96 10.16 9.78
CA ALA A 174 -4.16 11.28 10.22
C ALA A 174 -4.58 12.58 9.54
N THR A 175 -4.32 13.68 10.23
CA THR A 175 -4.32 15.03 9.67
C THR A 175 -2.88 15.46 9.48
N VAL A 176 -2.57 16.00 8.31
CA VAL A 176 -1.25 16.56 8.00
C VAL A 176 -1.41 18.01 7.58
N THR A 177 -0.61 18.88 8.18
CA THR A 177 -0.51 20.30 7.85
C THR A 177 0.89 20.59 7.33
N ILE A 178 0.97 21.13 6.12
CA ILE A 178 2.21 21.59 5.50
C ILE A 178 2.22 23.11 5.57
N ARG A 179 3.29 23.68 6.12
CA ARG A 179 3.59 25.11 6.04
C ARG A 179 4.73 25.33 5.06
N THR A 180 4.62 26.33 4.20
CA THR A 180 5.64 26.72 3.23
C THR A 180 6.48 27.89 3.72
N MET A 181 7.67 28.07 3.13
CA MET A 181 8.61 29.14 3.45
C MET A 181 8.02 30.56 3.23
N ASP A 182 7.02 30.68 2.34
CA ASP A 182 6.28 31.92 2.07
C ASP A 182 5.07 32.14 3.02
N GLY A 183 4.88 31.24 4.00
CA GLY A 183 3.83 31.33 5.00
C GLY A 183 2.47 30.72 4.60
N ARG A 184 2.31 30.18 3.39
CA ARG A 184 1.08 29.42 3.05
C ARG A 184 0.97 28.15 3.89
N ILE A 185 -0.28 27.74 4.11
CA ILE A 185 -0.61 26.53 4.87
C ILE A 185 -1.60 25.70 4.05
N ALA A 186 -1.33 24.41 3.92
CA ALA A 186 -2.25 23.44 3.37
C ALA A 186 -2.45 22.29 4.37
N THR A 187 -3.69 21.88 4.59
CA THR A 187 -4.04 20.82 5.54
C THR A 187 -4.94 19.80 4.87
N SER A 188 -4.66 18.52 5.07
CA SER A 188 -5.53 17.43 4.67
C SER A 188 -5.76 16.45 5.81
N THR A 189 -6.93 15.82 5.82
CA THR A 189 -7.29 14.78 6.79
C THR A 189 -7.76 13.52 6.07
N VAL A 190 -7.06 12.43 6.33
CA VAL A 190 -7.43 11.09 5.87
C VAL A 190 -7.93 10.32 7.09
N PHE A 191 -9.22 9.99 7.14
CA PHE A 191 -9.80 9.25 8.27
C PHE A 191 -9.52 7.74 8.23
N ALA A 192 -9.36 7.20 7.03
CA ALA A 192 -8.93 5.85 6.75
C ALA A 192 -8.18 5.86 5.41
N PRO A 193 -7.01 5.20 5.30
CA PRO A 193 -6.19 5.28 4.10
C PRO A 193 -6.84 4.58 2.91
N LYS A 194 -6.39 4.90 1.69
CA LYS A 194 -6.68 4.14 0.47
C LYS A 194 -6.46 2.65 0.71
N GLY A 195 -7.44 1.87 0.26
CA GLY A 195 -7.52 0.44 0.51
C GLY A 195 -8.09 0.06 1.88
N ALA A 196 -8.31 0.96 2.84
CA ALA A 196 -9.12 0.57 3.99
C ALA A 196 -10.49 0.05 3.50
N GLY A 197 -10.96 -1.08 4.03
CA GLY A 197 -12.24 -1.68 3.58
C GLY A 197 -13.45 -0.74 3.69
N ALA A 198 -13.35 0.32 4.50
CA ALA A 198 -14.34 1.37 4.61
C ALA A 198 -14.42 2.31 3.38
N GLY A 199 -13.32 2.47 2.63
CA GLY A 199 -13.23 3.33 1.44
C GLY A 199 -13.34 2.60 0.11
N GLY A 200 -13.39 1.26 0.13
CA GLY A 200 -13.34 0.44 -1.08
C GLY A 200 -11.98 0.48 -1.78
N LEU A 201 -11.92 -0.15 -2.95
CA LEU A 201 -10.74 -0.19 -3.82
C LEU A 201 -11.15 0.09 -5.25
N SER A 202 -10.40 0.96 -5.93
CA SER A 202 -10.57 1.15 -7.36
C SER A 202 -9.74 0.11 -8.12
N TRP A 203 -10.22 -0.28 -9.31
CA TRP A 203 -9.43 -1.09 -10.22
C TRP A 203 -8.16 -0.38 -10.69
N ALA A 204 -8.20 0.95 -10.84
CA ALA A 204 -7.01 1.72 -11.22
C ALA A 204 -5.87 1.56 -10.20
N ASP A 205 -6.18 1.53 -8.89
CA ASP A 205 -5.19 1.28 -7.83
C ASP A 205 -4.62 -0.15 -7.91
N ILE A 206 -5.48 -1.13 -8.20
CA ILE A 206 -5.09 -2.54 -8.35
C ILE A 206 -4.17 -2.69 -9.58
N ASP A 207 -4.53 -2.08 -10.69
CA ASP A 207 -3.80 -2.13 -11.95
C ASP A 207 -2.42 -1.47 -11.82
N GLY A 208 -2.36 -0.27 -11.24
CA GLY A 208 -1.10 0.42 -10.98
C GLY A 208 -0.19 -0.39 -10.08
N LYS A 209 -0.75 -0.99 -9.02
CA LYS A 209 -0.02 -1.89 -8.13
C LYS A 209 0.48 -3.14 -8.87
N TYR A 210 -0.34 -3.75 -9.70
CA TYR A 210 0.02 -4.95 -10.46
C TYR A 210 1.19 -4.65 -11.40
N ARG A 211 1.10 -3.58 -12.19
CA ARG A 211 2.16 -3.16 -13.12
C ARG A 211 3.46 -2.79 -12.42
N ALA A 212 3.39 -2.22 -11.22
CA ALA A 212 4.59 -1.92 -10.43
C ALA A 212 5.29 -3.20 -9.92
N LEU A 213 4.54 -4.26 -9.63
CA LEU A 213 5.06 -5.42 -8.90
C LEU A 213 5.45 -6.60 -9.81
N MET A 214 4.67 -6.85 -10.85
CA MET A 214 4.90 -8.00 -11.71
C MET A 214 6.24 -8.01 -12.47
N PRO A 215 6.87 -6.87 -12.82
CA PRO A 215 8.21 -6.88 -13.39
C PRO A 215 9.25 -7.53 -12.45
N HIS A 216 9.08 -7.41 -11.13
CA HIS A 216 9.97 -8.06 -10.15
C HIS A 216 9.83 -9.58 -10.12
N ALA A 217 8.74 -10.13 -10.66
CA ALA A 217 8.54 -11.55 -10.90
C ALA A 217 9.12 -12.01 -12.25
N ARG A 218 9.86 -11.15 -12.97
CA ARG A 218 10.47 -11.41 -14.28
C ARG A 218 9.47 -11.69 -15.40
N LEU A 219 8.22 -11.27 -15.26
CA LEU A 219 7.26 -11.31 -16.35
C LEU A 219 7.55 -10.21 -17.37
N ARG A 220 7.36 -10.53 -18.65
CA ARG A 220 7.43 -9.55 -19.75
C ARG A 220 6.17 -8.67 -19.73
N ASP A 221 6.25 -7.43 -20.22
CA ASP A 221 5.12 -6.50 -20.28
C ASP A 221 3.86 -7.10 -20.91
N ARG A 222 4.02 -7.87 -22.01
CA ARG A 222 2.90 -8.58 -22.65
C ARG A 222 2.23 -9.60 -21.71
N GLN A 223 3.01 -10.30 -20.89
CA GLN A 223 2.47 -11.25 -19.92
C GLN A 223 1.74 -10.51 -18.80
N ILE A 224 2.29 -9.39 -18.34
CA ILE A 224 1.68 -8.55 -17.30
C ILE A 224 0.31 -8.04 -17.74
N GLU A 225 0.20 -7.46 -18.93
CA GLU A 225 -1.09 -6.94 -19.40
C GLU A 225 -2.10 -8.07 -19.70
N ALA A 226 -1.64 -9.20 -20.27
CA ALA A 226 -2.50 -10.33 -20.54
C ALA A 226 -3.04 -10.96 -19.25
N SER A 227 -2.20 -11.17 -18.23
CA SER A 227 -2.64 -11.73 -16.95
C SER A 227 -3.52 -10.76 -16.19
N LEU A 228 -3.27 -9.45 -16.28
CA LEU A 228 -4.13 -8.43 -15.68
C LEU A 228 -5.52 -8.43 -16.31
N ALA A 229 -5.63 -8.53 -17.64
CA ALA A 229 -6.92 -8.66 -18.33
C ALA A 229 -7.72 -9.88 -17.85
N VAL A 230 -7.06 -11.04 -17.71
CA VAL A 230 -7.68 -12.26 -17.17
C VAL A 230 -8.13 -12.07 -15.71
N ILE A 231 -7.41 -11.30 -14.91
CA ILE A 231 -7.78 -10.99 -13.52
C ILE A 231 -9.04 -10.11 -13.45
N HIS A 232 -9.19 -9.12 -14.34
CA HIS A 232 -10.40 -8.30 -14.44
C HIS A 232 -11.64 -9.14 -14.73
N ASP A 233 -11.51 -10.04 -15.72
CA ASP A 233 -12.59 -10.90 -16.19
C ASP A 233 -12.58 -12.29 -15.55
N PHE A 234 -11.97 -12.45 -14.38
CA PHE A 234 -11.70 -13.76 -13.78
C PHE A 234 -12.96 -14.62 -13.58
N ARG A 235 -14.12 -13.98 -13.43
CA ARG A 235 -15.43 -14.66 -13.32
C ARG A 235 -15.88 -15.36 -14.60
N LEU A 236 -15.32 -14.96 -15.75
CA LEU A 236 -15.62 -15.50 -17.07
C LEU A 236 -14.64 -16.60 -17.49
N VAL A 237 -13.55 -16.78 -16.74
CA VAL A 237 -12.51 -17.77 -17.01
C VAL A 237 -13.06 -19.18 -16.75
N ALA A 238 -13.00 -20.04 -17.76
CA ALA A 238 -13.46 -21.43 -17.65
C ALA A 238 -12.45 -22.29 -16.89
N HIS A 239 -11.15 -22.05 -17.12
CA HIS A 239 -10.08 -22.81 -16.49
C HIS A 239 -8.98 -21.91 -15.93
N VAL A 240 -8.63 -22.08 -14.65
CA VAL A 240 -7.56 -21.29 -14.00
C VAL A 240 -6.19 -21.44 -14.68
N SER A 241 -5.99 -22.52 -15.46
CA SER A 241 -4.80 -22.73 -16.28
C SER A 241 -4.55 -21.59 -17.28
N GLU A 242 -5.60 -20.90 -17.74
CA GLU A 242 -5.49 -19.73 -18.61
C GLU A 242 -4.65 -18.64 -17.94
N LEU A 243 -4.96 -18.29 -16.68
CA LEU A 243 -4.15 -17.36 -15.90
C LEU A 243 -2.77 -17.93 -15.59
N MET A 244 -2.69 -19.19 -15.13
CA MET A 244 -1.41 -19.78 -14.72
C MET A 244 -0.39 -19.82 -15.87
N SER A 245 -0.84 -20.08 -17.10
CA SER A 245 0.03 -20.11 -18.28
C SER A 245 0.72 -18.76 -18.56
N LEU A 246 0.08 -17.65 -18.18
CA LEU A 246 0.61 -16.29 -18.35
C LEU A 246 1.62 -15.92 -17.26
N LEU A 247 1.50 -16.55 -16.08
CA LEU A 247 2.33 -16.29 -14.90
C LEU A 247 3.58 -17.18 -14.82
N HIS A 248 3.74 -18.14 -15.73
CA HIS A 248 4.97 -18.91 -15.85
C HIS A 248 6.06 -18.08 -16.55
N THR A 249 7.28 -18.16 -16.03
CA THR A 249 8.48 -17.56 -16.62
C THR A 249 9.31 -18.61 -17.33
#